data_AF-A0A397EJP0-F1
#
_entry.id   AF-A0A397EJP0-F1
#
_cell.length_a   1.000
_cell.length_b   1.000
_cell.length_c   1.000
_cell.angle_alpha   90.00
_cell.angle_beta   90.00
_cell.angle_gamma   90.00
#
_symmetry.space_group_name_H-M   'P 1'
#
loop_
_entity.id
_entity.type
_entity.pdbx_description
1 polymer ?
#
loop_
_entity_poly.entity_id
_entity_poly.type
_entity_poly.pdbx_seq_one_letter_code
_entity_poly.pdbx_strand_id
1 'polypeptide(L)' 'DQTPLAFTTAAAAATGANFCSMCVDIQRRKPTEIGSINDMIVAYGQQTGVPTPCNAFLTHVIKALERVSTLS' A
#
# COMPACT_ATOMS: atom_id res chain seq x y z
N ASP A 1 -22.53 10.19 -10.28
CA ASP A 1 -21.43 10.36 -9.30
C ASP A 1 -20.95 9.01 -8.81
N GLN A 2 -19.65 8.70 -8.92
CA GLN A 2 -19.09 7.46 -8.39
C GLN A 2 -18.55 7.67 -6.97
N THR A 3 -18.88 6.77 -6.05
CA THR A 3 -18.31 6.78 -4.70
C THR A 3 -16.84 6.31 -4.75
N PRO A 4 -16.00 6.68 -3.76
CA PRO A 4 -14.62 6.19 -3.70
C PRO A 4 -14.52 4.66 -3.71
N LEU A 5 -15.46 3.96 -3.06
CA LEU A 5 -15.50 2.50 -3.06
C LEU A 5 -15.77 1.95 -4.46
N ALA A 6 -16.80 2.46 -5.15
CA ALA A 6 -17.16 2.00 -6.49
C ALA A 6 -16.04 2.25 -7.51
N PHE A 7 -15.38 3.40 -7.41
CA PHE A 7 -14.22 3.71 -8.24
C PHE A 7 -13.06 2.73 -7.96
N THR A 8 -12.74 2.50 -6.69
CA THR A 8 -11.62 1.63 -6.29
C THR A 8 -11.84 0.18 -6.71
N THR A 9 -13.05 -0.36 -6.54
CA THR A 9 -13.37 -1.73 -6.94
C THR A 9 -13.36 -1.90 -8.46
N ALA A 10 -13.85 -0.91 -9.21
CA ALA A 10 -13.80 -0.92 -10.67
C ALA A 10 -12.34 -0.88 -11.18
N ALA A 11 -11.49 -0.03 -10.60
CA ALA A 11 -10.07 0.04 -10.97
C ALA A 11 -9.34 -1.29 -10.67
N ALA A 12 -9.60 -1.89 -9.51
CA ALA A 12 -9.04 -3.19 -9.14
C ALA A 12 -9.48 -4.31 -10.11
N ALA A 13 -10.76 -4.32 -10.51
CA ALA A 13 -11.27 -5.29 -11.48
C ALA A 13 -10.65 -5.09 -12.87
N ALA A 14 -10.57 -3.84 -13.34
CA ALA A 14 -10.02 -3.50 -14.66
C ALA A 14 -8.53 -3.83 -14.80
N THR A 15 -7.79 -3.85 -13.68
CA THR A 15 -6.33 -4.07 -13.66
C THR A 15 -5.92 -5.37 -12.98
N GLY A 16 -6.86 -6.28 -12.68
CA GLY A 16 -6.60 -7.48 -11.87
C GLY A 16 -5.59 -8.47 -12.46
N ALA A 17 -5.33 -8.41 -13.77
CA ALA A 17 -4.29 -9.21 -14.43
C ALA A 17 -2.88 -8.58 -14.34
N ASN A 18 -2.77 -7.32 -13.90
CA ASN A 18 -1.52 -6.58 -13.83
C ASN A 18 -0.91 -6.67 -12.41
N PHE A 19 0.41 -6.78 -12.34
CA PHE A 19 1.10 -6.52 -11.07
C PHE A 19 1.14 -5.00 -10.83
N CYS A 20 0.76 -4.58 -9.62
CA CYS A 20 0.91 -3.18 -9.22
C CYS A 20 2.39 -2.81 -9.05
N SER A 21 2.70 -1.52 -9.16
CA SER A 21 4.08 -0.98 -9.06
C SER A 21 4.80 -1.49 -7.81
N MET A 22 4.15 -1.41 -6.65
CA MET A 22 4.71 -1.87 -5.37
C MET A 22 5.09 -3.36 -5.37
N CYS A 23 4.29 -4.22 -6.01
CA CYS A 23 4.64 -5.65 -6.15
C CYS A 23 5.87 -5.83 -7.05
N VAL A 24 5.94 -5.09 -8.16
CA VAL A 24 7.09 -5.09 -9.07
C VAL A 24 8.35 -4.58 -8.35
N ASP A 25 8.24 -3.56 -7.52
CA ASP A 25 9.35 -3.01 -6.74
C ASP A 25 9.91 -4.04 -5.75
N ILE A 26 9.04 -4.75 -5.01
CA ILE A 26 9.46 -5.85 -4.13
C ILE A 26 10.19 -6.95 -4.93
N GLN A 27 9.61 -7.41 -6.05
CA GLN A 27 10.24 -8.42 -6.90
C GLN A 27 11.61 -7.99 -7.43
N ARG A 28 11.78 -6.70 -7.69
CA ARG A 28 13.03 -6.10 -8.19
C ARG A 28 13.95 -5.59 -7.10
N ARG A 29 13.63 -5.82 -5.82
CA ARG A 29 14.39 -5.36 -4.65
C ARG A 29 14.63 -3.84 -4.65
N LYS A 30 13.62 -3.07 -5.09
CA LYS A 30 13.64 -1.60 -5.08
C LYS A 30 12.84 -1.07 -3.88
N PRO A 31 13.17 0.13 -3.39
CA PRO A 31 12.29 0.84 -2.46
C PRO A 31 10.89 1.02 -3.07
N THR A 32 9.86 0.79 -2.28
CA THR A 32 8.46 0.97 -2.66
C THR A 32 7.92 2.35 -2.24
N GLU A 33 6.73 2.69 -2.71
CA GLU A 33 6.01 3.90 -2.31
C GLU A 33 5.20 3.74 -1.01
N ILE A 34 5.38 2.65 -0.24
CA ILE A 34 4.56 2.37 0.97
C ILE A 34 4.59 3.51 1.99
N GLY A 35 5.75 4.17 2.11
CA GLY A 35 5.98 5.33 2.99
C GLY A 35 5.10 6.53 2.61
N SER A 36 4.96 6.80 1.33
CA SER A 36 4.24 7.98 0.83
C SER A 36 2.73 7.74 0.74
N ILE A 37 2.29 6.49 0.66
CA ILE A 37 0.87 6.12 0.50
C ILE A 37 0.25 5.72 1.84
N ASN A 38 0.53 4.50 2.33
CA ASN A 38 -0.17 3.95 3.49
C ASN A 38 0.33 4.53 4.82
N ASP A 39 1.63 4.78 4.94
CA ASP A 39 2.21 5.42 6.12
C ASP A 39 1.61 6.82 6.35
N MET A 40 1.40 7.59 5.29
CA MET A 40 0.75 8.90 5.37
C MET A 40 -0.70 8.79 5.84
N ILE A 41 -1.45 7.79 5.36
CA ILE A 41 -2.82 7.53 5.86
C ILE A 41 -2.80 7.19 7.36
N VAL A 42 -1.82 6.39 7.82
CA VAL A 42 -1.66 6.08 9.25
C VAL A 42 -1.37 7.34 10.06
N ALA A 43 -0.44 8.19 9.59
CA ALA A 43 -0.09 9.44 10.24
C ALA A 43 -1.31 10.38 10.35
N TYR A 44 -2.09 10.54 9.29
CA TYR A 44 -3.32 11.35 9.33
C TYR A 44 -4.39 10.75 10.24
N GLY A 45 -4.55 9.42 10.25
CA GLY A 45 -5.45 8.75 11.18
C GLY A 45 -5.08 9.01 12.64
N GLN A 46 -3.79 8.96 12.97
CA GLN A 46 -3.30 9.29 14.32
C GLN A 46 -3.56 10.76 14.69
N GLN A 47 -3.31 11.70 13.77
CA GLN A 47 -3.54 13.13 14.00
C GLN A 47 -5.03 13.46 14.22
N THR A 48 -5.92 12.71 13.57
CA THR A 48 -7.38 12.95 13.61
C THR A 48 -8.14 12.04 14.56
N GLY A 49 -7.46 11.09 15.21
CA GLY A 49 -8.10 10.09 16.08
C GLY A 49 -8.91 9.04 15.33
N VAL A 50 -8.73 8.88 14.02
CA VAL A 50 -9.39 7.85 13.20
C VAL A 50 -8.50 6.60 13.10
N PRO A 51 -8.94 5.44 13.61
CA PRO A 51 -8.17 4.21 13.50
C PRO A 51 -8.00 3.76 12.04
N THR A 52 -6.77 3.41 11.65
CA THR A 52 -6.44 2.93 10.29
C THR A 52 -5.76 1.56 10.31
N PRO A 53 -6.36 0.55 10.96
CA PRO A 53 -5.70 -0.73 11.27
C PRO A 53 -5.21 -1.48 10.02
N CYS A 54 -5.99 -1.46 8.94
CA CYS A 54 -5.60 -2.12 7.69
C CYS A 54 -4.38 -1.45 7.04
N ASN A 55 -4.31 -0.11 7.04
CA ASN A 55 -3.16 0.61 6.51
C ASN A 55 -1.91 0.34 7.35
N ALA A 56 -2.02 0.38 8.67
CA ALA A 56 -0.90 0.08 9.57
C ALA A 56 -0.36 -1.34 9.35
N PHE A 57 -1.26 -2.33 9.27
CA PHE A 57 -0.87 -3.71 9.00
C PHE A 57 -0.16 -3.86 7.65
N LEU A 58 -0.74 -3.33 6.57
CA LEU A 58 -0.15 -3.42 5.23
C LEU A 58 1.21 -2.73 5.16
N THR A 59 1.35 -1.55 5.78
CA THR A 59 2.64 -0.85 5.88
C THR A 59 3.68 -1.73 6.55
N HIS A 60 3.37 -2.35 7.69
CA HIS A 60 4.32 -3.20 8.39
C HIS A 60 4.75 -4.41 7.55
N VAL A 61 3.81 -5.05 6.85
CA VAL A 61 4.10 -6.19 5.98
C VAL A 61 5.02 -5.79 4.83
N ILE A 62 4.71 -4.70 4.11
CA ILE A 62 5.52 -4.27 2.96
C ILE A 62 6.93 -3.83 3.41
N LYS A 63 7.04 -3.06 4.50
CA LYS A 63 8.36 -2.69 5.08
C LYS A 63 9.17 -3.91 5.50
N ALA A 64 8.51 -4.97 5.99
CA ALA A 64 9.20 -6.23 6.30
C ALA A 64 9.71 -6.92 5.01
N LEU A 65 8.89 -6.97 3.96
CA LEU A 65 9.28 -7.54 2.67
C LEU A 65 10.44 -6.76 2.02
N GLU A 66 10.46 -5.44 2.09
CA GLU A 66 11.58 -4.60 1.61
C GLU A 66 12.90 -4.96 2.30
N ARG A 67 12.86 -5.16 3.62
CA ARG A 67 14.05 -5.53 4.42
C ARG A 67 14.53 -6.95 4.11
N VAL A 68 13.62 -7.91 3.96
CA VAL A 68 14.00 -9.29 3.60
C VAL A 68 14.56 -9.34 2.18
N SER A 69 14.00 -8.57 1.27
CA SER A 69 14.43 -8.52 -0.14
C SER A 69 15.82 -7.90 -0.32
N THR A 70 16.30 -7.13 0.65
CA THR A 70 17.60 -6.45 0.65
C THR A 70 18.70 -7.19 1.41
N LEU A 71 18.37 -8.25 2.16
CA LEU A 71 19.36 -9.15 2.75
C LEU A 71 19.94 -10.05 1.64
N SER A 72 21.21 -9.80 1.28
CA SER A 72 22.02 -10.62 0.37
C SER A 72 22.74 -11.74 1.10
#